data_AF-A0A382DQU1-F1
#
_entry.id   AF-A0A382DQU1-F1
#
_cell.length_a   1.000
_cell.length_b   1.000
_cell.length_c   1.000
_cell.angle_alpha   90.00
_cell.angle_beta   90.00
_cell.angle_gamma   90.00
#
_symmetry.space_group_name_H-M   'P 1'
#
loop_
_entity.id
_entity.type
_entity.pdbx_description
1 polymer ?
#
loop_
_entity_poly.entity_id
_entity_poly.type
_entity_poly.pdbx_seq_one_letter_code
_entity_poly.pdbx_strand_id
1 'polypeptide(L)'
;MKTALVFPPQWYPSQPYLALPTLKAYLETKGHEVDQFDFNVESYDLFLSRVYLERCVEKIISRLSKPVKSPEDLEAEPIHRQIVEDTRYLEAIFSEINDAKEVLRDEERFFQFDEYKKAYTTLKVAMQLISYAHYPSKLDLDSFFMKGNPEENLQGILTATQDAMKNPFLELYENDLLTKADWNQYGLVGISIIHAGQVIPGLTLARVLRTRYPHLHIVIGGSVFARHQDILEDKKILFDEMFHSIVLFEGEHPLDQLLNQLKSGKPLDTVPNLIYLKNGEVTRNSSAKALSYDQLASPNFDDLPLNKYLMPYPVLPYMASRGCYWGKCTFCTHSFIYDSHYRKENEERVAEELDYLGKKYKTKYFTFSDEAISPNAFDRMSKAILSQGVEMRALGMLKFESDSVETVELFENMYKAGFLMLFFGLESANDRILSIIEKGCDQATEKRVLENSSLA
;
A
#
# COMPACT_ATOMS: atom_id res chain seq x y z
N MET A 1 16.80 -20.31 -0.60
CA MET A 1 16.43 -19.48 0.57
C MET A 1 15.04 -19.00 0.26
N LYS A 2 14.04 -19.49 0.98
CA LYS A 2 12.65 -19.08 0.77
C LYS A 2 12.46 -17.67 1.30
N THR A 3 11.68 -16.87 0.58
CA THR A 3 11.48 -15.43 0.86
C THR A 3 10.02 -15.15 1.15
N ALA A 4 9.74 -14.37 2.20
CA ALA A 4 8.42 -13.79 2.44
C ALA A 4 8.44 -12.31 2.07
N LEU A 5 7.51 -11.85 1.25
CA LEU A 5 7.29 -10.43 1.00
C LEU A 5 6.02 -9.98 1.73
N VAL A 6 6.09 -8.91 2.51
CA VAL A 6 4.99 -8.45 3.38
C VAL A 6 4.63 -7.00 3.10
N PHE A 7 3.34 -6.74 2.89
CA PHE A 7 2.78 -5.40 2.89
C PHE A 7 2.16 -5.11 4.26
N PRO A 8 2.74 -4.23 5.09
CA PRO A 8 2.22 -3.94 6.42
C PRO A 8 1.01 -3.00 6.36
N PRO A 9 0.13 -2.99 7.39
CA PRO A 9 -0.79 -1.87 7.60
C PRO A 9 0.02 -0.58 7.84
N GLN A 10 -0.54 0.62 7.75
CA GLN A 10 -1.90 0.98 7.37
C GLN A 10 -1.99 1.39 5.89
N TRP A 11 -2.98 0.85 5.16
CA TRP A 11 -3.33 1.21 3.77
C TRP A 11 -4.80 0.92 3.48
N TYR A 12 -5.34 1.38 2.35
CA TYR A 12 -6.72 1.10 1.96
C TYR A 12 -6.99 -0.42 1.81
N PRO A 13 -8.08 -0.94 2.40
CA PRO A 13 -8.44 -2.36 2.32
C PRO A 13 -9.25 -2.73 1.08
N SER A 14 -9.27 -1.90 0.03
CA SER A 14 -10.09 -2.13 -1.17
C SER A 14 -9.40 -2.97 -2.25
N GLN A 15 -8.06 -3.02 -2.24
CA GLN A 15 -7.27 -3.77 -3.23
C GLN A 15 -5.85 -4.04 -2.71
N PRO A 16 -5.14 -5.05 -3.25
CA PRO A 16 -3.72 -5.25 -2.94
C PRO A 16 -2.87 -4.07 -3.38
N TYR A 17 -1.69 -3.92 -2.76
CA TYR A 17 -0.66 -3.02 -3.25
C TYR A 17 0.24 -3.72 -4.28
N LEU A 18 0.52 -3.07 -5.41
CA LEU A 18 1.15 -3.70 -6.58
C LEU A 18 2.58 -4.20 -6.35
N ALA A 19 3.35 -3.55 -5.47
CA ALA A 19 4.78 -3.85 -5.34
C ALA A 19 5.06 -5.34 -5.04
N LEU A 20 4.25 -5.97 -4.19
CA LEU A 20 4.43 -7.34 -3.74
C LEU A 20 4.23 -8.32 -4.92
N PRO A 21 3.09 -8.27 -5.65
CA PRO A 21 2.86 -9.05 -6.86
C PRO A 21 3.95 -8.91 -7.93
N THR A 22 4.44 -7.69 -8.15
CA THR A 22 5.47 -7.44 -9.16
C THR A 22 6.83 -8.00 -8.74
N LEU A 23 7.23 -7.82 -7.48
CA LEU A 23 8.46 -8.38 -6.94
C LEU A 23 8.42 -9.92 -6.92
N LYS A 24 7.31 -10.52 -6.47
CA LYS A 24 7.11 -11.98 -6.48
C LYS A 24 7.30 -12.53 -7.89
N ALA A 25 6.56 -12.00 -8.86
CA ALA A 25 6.63 -12.46 -10.24
C ALA A 25 8.07 -12.38 -10.79
N TYR A 26 8.74 -11.24 -10.61
CA TYR A 26 10.12 -11.08 -11.08
C TYR A 26 11.07 -12.09 -10.42
N LEU A 27 11.03 -12.24 -9.09
CA LEU A 27 11.91 -13.14 -8.35
C LEU A 27 11.69 -14.62 -8.71
N GLU A 28 10.43 -15.03 -8.94
CA GLU A 28 10.09 -16.37 -9.41
C GLU A 28 10.69 -16.65 -10.81
N THR A 29 10.72 -15.67 -11.72
CA THR A 29 11.42 -15.83 -13.01
C THR A 29 12.94 -16.03 -12.87
N LYS A 30 13.52 -15.63 -11.73
CA LYS A 30 14.93 -15.86 -11.39
C LYS A 30 15.15 -17.17 -10.61
N GLY A 31 14.10 -17.94 -10.37
CA GLY A 31 14.16 -19.22 -9.67
C GLY A 31 14.20 -19.10 -8.15
N HIS A 32 13.79 -17.95 -7.58
CA HIS A 32 13.60 -17.81 -6.14
C HIS A 32 12.21 -18.32 -5.74
N GLU A 33 12.13 -18.95 -4.57
CA GLU A 33 10.86 -19.34 -3.95
C GLU A 33 10.36 -18.18 -3.07
N VAL A 34 9.19 -17.65 -3.39
CA VAL A 34 8.66 -16.42 -2.80
C VAL A 34 7.20 -16.59 -2.42
N ASP A 35 6.87 -16.38 -1.16
CA ASP A 35 5.49 -16.24 -0.69
C ASP A 35 5.21 -14.76 -0.40
N GLN A 36 3.96 -14.34 -0.52
CA GLN A 36 3.56 -12.97 -0.20
C GLN A 36 2.40 -12.89 0.79
N PHE A 37 2.43 -11.85 1.62
CA PHE A 37 1.45 -11.62 2.69
C PHE A 37 0.99 -10.15 2.67
N ASP A 38 -0.30 -9.93 2.50
CA ASP A 38 -0.90 -8.61 2.70
C ASP A 38 -1.41 -8.49 4.14
N PHE A 39 -0.52 -8.10 5.04
CA PHE A 39 -0.86 -7.87 6.44
C PHE A 39 -1.75 -6.64 6.63
N ASN A 40 -1.88 -5.75 5.64
CA ASN A 40 -2.82 -4.66 5.70
C ASN A 40 -4.26 -5.18 5.71
N VAL A 41 -4.69 -5.89 4.66
CA VAL A 41 -6.08 -6.39 4.58
C VAL A 41 -6.38 -7.42 5.68
N GLU A 42 -5.39 -8.23 6.04
CA GLU A 42 -5.54 -9.20 7.11
C GLU A 42 -5.67 -8.53 8.50
N SER A 43 -5.04 -7.37 8.70
CA SER A 43 -5.24 -6.59 9.93
C SER A 43 -6.67 -6.09 10.03
N TYR A 44 -7.25 -5.57 8.94
CA TYR A 44 -8.66 -5.14 8.95
C TYR A 44 -9.61 -6.30 9.22
N ASP A 45 -9.39 -7.46 8.61
CA ASP A 45 -10.26 -8.61 8.80
C ASP A 45 -10.27 -9.08 10.27
N LEU A 46 -9.12 -9.00 10.95
CA LEU A 46 -8.96 -9.29 12.37
C LEU A 46 -9.49 -8.18 13.28
N PHE A 47 -9.13 -6.93 13.03
CA PHE A 47 -9.61 -5.76 13.77
C PHE A 47 -11.13 -5.67 13.75
N LEU A 48 -11.74 -5.90 12.60
CA LEU A 48 -13.18 -5.95 12.38
C LEU A 48 -13.73 -7.38 12.62
N SER A 49 -13.26 -8.03 13.68
CA SER A 49 -13.80 -9.31 14.16
C SER A 49 -14.33 -9.14 15.58
N ARG A 50 -15.40 -9.88 15.89
CA ARG A 50 -15.97 -9.90 17.25
C ARG A 50 -14.90 -10.18 18.31
N VAL A 51 -14.03 -11.17 18.06
CA VAL A 51 -12.96 -11.58 19.00
C VAL A 51 -12.00 -10.44 19.29
N TYR A 52 -11.58 -9.65 18.29
CA TYR A 52 -10.71 -8.51 18.53
C TYR A 52 -11.43 -7.37 19.23
N LEU A 53 -12.69 -7.09 18.85
CA LEU A 53 -13.46 -6.02 19.49
C LEU A 53 -13.79 -6.34 20.96
N GLU A 54 -14.02 -7.60 21.31
CA GLU A 54 -14.17 -8.05 22.70
C GLU A 54 -12.86 -7.81 23.49
N ARG A 55 -11.68 -8.14 22.91
CA ARG A 55 -10.38 -7.77 23.50
C ARG A 55 -10.21 -6.27 23.70
N CYS A 56 -10.71 -5.44 22.77
CA CYS A 56 -10.71 -3.99 22.94
C CYS A 56 -11.54 -3.55 24.15
N VAL A 57 -12.71 -4.13 24.37
CA VAL A 57 -13.54 -3.84 25.55
C VAL A 57 -12.84 -4.28 26.83
N GLU A 58 -12.23 -5.46 26.86
CA GLU A 58 -11.42 -5.92 28.01
C GLU A 58 -10.25 -4.96 28.30
N LYS A 59 -9.60 -4.45 27.26
CA LYS A 59 -8.53 -3.46 27.38
C LYS A 59 -9.05 -2.14 27.97
N ILE A 60 -10.22 -1.67 27.54
CA ILE A 60 -10.88 -0.49 28.12
C ILE A 60 -11.22 -0.70 29.61
N ILE A 61 -11.79 -1.84 29.97
CA ILE A 61 -12.11 -2.20 31.37
C ILE A 61 -10.84 -2.23 32.22
N SER A 62 -9.76 -2.83 31.70
CA SER A 62 -8.46 -2.88 32.36
C SER A 62 -7.92 -1.47 32.63
N ARG A 63 -8.03 -0.56 31.65
CA ARG A 63 -7.62 0.85 31.80
C ARG A 63 -8.42 1.60 32.85
N LEU A 64 -9.75 1.45 32.87
CA LEU A 64 -10.62 2.06 33.88
C LEU A 64 -10.27 1.62 35.31
N SER A 65 -9.83 0.36 35.44
CA SER A 65 -9.51 -0.29 36.72
C SER A 65 -8.11 0.04 37.24
N LYS A 66 -7.27 0.76 36.46
CA LYS A 66 -5.90 1.09 36.89
C LYS A 66 -5.91 2.00 38.12
N PRO A 67 -5.10 1.69 39.16
CA PRO A 67 -5.03 2.53 40.37
C PRO A 67 -4.33 3.87 40.12
N VAL A 68 -3.37 3.90 39.19
CA VAL A 68 -2.65 5.11 38.77
C VAL A 68 -2.98 5.35 37.30
N LYS A 69 -3.55 6.52 37.01
CA LYS A 69 -4.00 6.91 35.68
C LYS A 69 -3.05 7.93 35.06
N SER A 70 -2.66 7.71 33.81
CA SER A 70 -1.97 8.72 33.01
C SER A 70 -2.92 9.88 32.67
N PRO A 71 -2.39 11.06 32.25
CA PRO A 71 -3.24 12.14 31.73
C PRO A 71 -4.18 11.68 30.61
N GLU A 72 -3.68 10.84 29.70
CA GLU A 72 -4.49 10.25 28.63
C GLU A 72 -5.58 9.31 29.15
N ASP A 73 -5.33 8.55 30.22
CA ASP A 73 -6.35 7.70 30.84
C ASP A 73 -7.47 8.54 31.47
N LEU A 74 -7.13 9.65 32.14
CA LEU A 74 -8.10 10.56 32.73
C LEU A 74 -8.96 11.26 31.66
N GLU A 75 -8.34 11.60 30.53
CA GLU A 75 -9.03 12.22 29.38
C GLU A 75 -10.02 11.26 28.73
N ALA A 76 -9.65 9.98 28.57
CA ALA A 76 -10.49 8.97 27.95
C ALA A 76 -11.51 8.33 28.92
N GLU A 77 -11.36 8.52 30.23
CA GLU A 77 -12.20 7.86 31.23
C GLU A 77 -13.71 8.10 31.06
N PRO A 78 -14.23 9.31 30.78
CA PRO A 78 -15.66 9.52 30.60
C PRO A 78 -16.24 8.70 29.44
N ILE A 79 -15.55 8.66 28.31
CA ILE A 79 -16.00 7.90 27.14
C ILE A 79 -15.83 6.40 27.36
N HIS A 80 -14.77 5.97 28.04
CA HIS A 80 -14.56 4.57 28.42
C HIS A 80 -15.69 4.06 29.32
N ARG A 81 -16.12 4.83 30.32
CA ARG A 81 -17.27 4.48 31.17
C ARG A 81 -18.54 4.35 30.36
N GLN A 82 -18.82 5.32 29.49
CA GLN A 82 -19.99 5.29 28.61
C GLN A 82 -20.00 4.04 27.72
N ILE A 83 -18.86 3.67 27.12
CA ILE A 83 -18.75 2.47 26.28
C ILE A 83 -19.06 1.20 27.06
N VAL A 84 -18.51 1.05 28.26
CA VAL A 84 -18.69 -0.15 29.09
C VAL A 84 -20.11 -0.25 29.65
N GLU A 85 -20.75 0.89 29.95
CA GLU A 85 -22.13 0.94 30.46
C GLU A 85 -23.17 0.70 29.35
N ASP A 86 -22.87 1.10 28.10
CA ASP A 86 -23.76 0.91 26.95
C ASP A 86 -23.61 -0.48 26.30
N THR A 87 -24.08 -1.50 27.03
CA THR A 87 -24.09 -2.89 26.57
C THR A 87 -24.89 -3.10 25.27
N ARG A 88 -25.92 -2.28 25.01
CA ARG A 88 -26.73 -2.37 23.78
C ARG A 88 -25.94 -1.89 22.56
N TYR A 89 -25.17 -0.82 22.71
CA TYR A 89 -24.27 -0.34 21.68
C TYR A 89 -23.20 -1.38 21.32
N LEU A 90 -22.57 -2.00 22.33
CA LEU A 90 -21.56 -3.04 22.11
C LEU A 90 -22.15 -4.26 21.39
N GLU A 91 -23.30 -4.77 21.84
CA GLU A 91 -23.94 -5.93 21.21
C GLU A 91 -24.40 -5.64 19.78
N ALA A 92 -24.84 -4.41 19.49
CA ALA A 92 -25.17 -4.00 18.12
C ALA A 92 -23.95 -4.08 17.21
N ILE A 93 -22.78 -3.59 17.65
CA ILE A 93 -21.54 -3.69 16.87
C ILE A 93 -21.14 -5.15 16.68
N PHE A 94 -21.12 -5.94 17.76
CA PHE A 94 -20.65 -7.33 17.71
C PHE A 94 -21.51 -8.23 16.84
N SER A 95 -22.83 -8.00 16.82
CA SER A 95 -23.76 -8.78 16.01
C SER A 95 -23.74 -8.37 14.53
N GLU A 96 -23.45 -7.11 14.21
CA GLU A 96 -23.49 -6.60 12.84
C GLU A 96 -22.13 -6.59 12.13
N ILE A 97 -20.99 -6.67 12.83
CA ILE A 97 -19.66 -6.45 12.24
C ILE A 97 -19.32 -7.39 11.08
N ASN A 98 -19.71 -8.66 11.18
CA ASN A 98 -19.45 -9.63 10.12
C ASN A 98 -20.34 -9.35 8.90
N ASP A 99 -21.64 -9.12 9.10
CA ASP A 99 -22.55 -8.79 8.00
C ASP A 99 -22.13 -7.48 7.30
N ALA A 100 -21.67 -6.49 8.06
CA ALA A 100 -21.16 -5.24 7.51
C ALA A 100 -19.96 -5.46 6.56
N LYS A 101 -19.03 -6.37 6.90
CA LYS A 101 -17.95 -6.75 5.97
C LYS A 101 -18.48 -7.44 4.73
N GLU A 102 -19.47 -8.32 4.88
CA GLU A 102 -20.06 -9.06 3.76
C GLU A 102 -20.87 -8.15 2.83
N VAL A 103 -21.56 -7.11 3.33
CA VAL A 103 -22.17 -6.07 2.48
C VAL A 103 -21.15 -5.43 1.56
N LEU A 104 -19.93 -5.14 2.08
CA LEU A 104 -18.88 -4.54 1.28
C LEU A 104 -18.27 -5.51 0.25
N ARG A 105 -18.51 -6.83 0.41
CA ARG A 105 -17.98 -7.92 -0.42
C ARG A 105 -19.03 -8.57 -1.33
N ASP A 106 -20.28 -8.11 -1.28
CA ASP A 106 -21.39 -8.64 -2.04
C ASP A 106 -21.81 -7.65 -3.13
N GLU A 107 -21.82 -8.10 -4.39
CA GLU A 107 -22.11 -7.22 -5.54
C GLU A 107 -23.51 -6.63 -5.50
N GLU A 108 -24.53 -7.38 -5.06
CA GLU A 108 -25.90 -6.89 -5.04
C GLU A 108 -26.11 -5.85 -3.94
N ARG A 109 -25.58 -6.13 -2.75
CA ARG A 109 -25.75 -5.31 -1.54
C ARG A 109 -24.83 -4.09 -1.53
N PHE A 110 -23.62 -4.17 -2.09
CA PHE A 110 -22.66 -3.06 -2.12
C PHE A 110 -23.25 -1.82 -2.81
N PHE A 111 -24.03 -2.01 -3.87
CA PHE A 111 -24.66 -0.90 -4.60
C PHE A 111 -26.03 -0.48 -4.05
N GLN A 112 -26.55 -1.15 -3.01
CA GLN A 112 -27.72 -0.66 -2.26
C GLN A 112 -27.29 0.38 -1.25
N PHE A 113 -27.53 1.66 -1.55
CA PHE A 113 -27.04 2.79 -0.75
C PHE A 113 -27.34 2.68 0.75
N ASP A 114 -28.55 2.27 1.13
CA ASP A 114 -28.93 2.16 2.54
C ASP A 114 -28.20 1.02 3.26
N GLU A 115 -28.02 -0.13 2.60
CA GLU A 115 -27.23 -1.25 3.15
C GLU A 115 -25.75 -0.88 3.27
N TYR A 116 -25.17 -0.36 2.19
CA TYR A 116 -23.78 0.10 2.17
C TYR A 116 -23.53 1.14 3.26
N LYS A 117 -24.39 2.15 3.38
CA LYS A 117 -24.26 3.20 4.39
C LYS A 117 -24.33 2.63 5.80
N LYS A 118 -25.27 1.71 6.06
CA LYS A 118 -25.38 1.03 7.37
C LYS A 118 -24.10 0.26 7.66
N ALA A 119 -23.67 -0.62 6.76
CA ALA A 119 -22.47 -1.43 6.89
C ALA A 119 -21.22 -0.58 7.13
N TYR A 120 -20.98 0.42 6.28
CA TYR A 120 -19.85 1.33 6.40
C TYR A 120 -19.86 2.08 7.74
N THR A 121 -21.04 2.49 8.21
CA THR A 121 -21.19 3.11 9.55
C THR A 121 -20.80 2.13 10.65
N THR A 122 -21.26 0.87 10.60
CA THR A 122 -20.88 -0.17 11.56
C THR A 122 -19.37 -0.40 11.58
N LEU A 123 -18.72 -0.46 10.40
CA LEU A 123 -17.25 -0.58 10.32
C LEU A 123 -16.56 0.62 10.97
N LYS A 124 -16.97 1.85 10.65
CA LYS A 124 -16.39 3.08 11.23
C LYS A 124 -16.54 3.13 12.76
N VAL A 125 -17.69 2.71 13.27
CA VAL A 125 -17.96 2.64 14.71
C VAL A 125 -17.04 1.59 15.37
N ALA A 126 -16.84 0.43 14.75
CA ALA A 126 -15.91 -0.58 15.24
C ALA A 126 -14.45 -0.06 15.26
N MET A 127 -14.02 0.64 14.21
CA MET A 127 -12.69 1.30 14.19
C MET A 127 -12.52 2.34 15.31
N GLN A 128 -13.61 3.05 15.65
CA GLN A 128 -13.63 3.99 16.75
C GLN A 128 -13.46 3.29 18.11
N LEU A 129 -14.09 2.13 18.31
CA LEU A 129 -13.90 1.31 19.52
C LEU A 129 -12.44 0.87 19.67
N ILE A 130 -11.79 0.45 18.58
CA ILE A 130 -10.36 0.12 18.57
C ILE A 130 -9.53 1.34 18.96
N SER A 131 -9.82 2.50 18.38
CA SER A 131 -9.15 3.76 18.73
C SER A 131 -9.28 4.09 20.23
N TYR A 132 -10.44 3.87 20.84
CA TYR A 132 -10.63 4.09 22.28
C TYR A 132 -9.83 3.11 23.14
N ALA A 133 -9.71 1.84 22.74
CA ALA A 133 -8.87 0.87 23.45
C ALA A 133 -7.38 1.26 23.43
N HIS A 134 -6.93 1.87 22.32
CA HIS A 134 -5.55 2.31 22.10
C HIS A 134 -5.34 3.82 22.27
N TYR A 135 -6.27 4.52 22.93
CA TYR A 135 -6.20 5.97 23.12
C TYR A 135 -4.83 6.40 23.68
N PRO A 136 -4.17 7.44 23.13
CA PRO A 136 -4.68 8.45 22.17
C PRO A 136 -4.47 8.14 20.69
N SER A 137 -4.14 6.91 20.33
CA SER A 137 -4.02 6.53 18.92
C SER A 137 -5.39 6.48 18.25
N LYS A 138 -5.42 6.83 16.97
CA LYS A 138 -6.62 6.80 16.13
C LYS A 138 -6.36 5.90 14.93
N LEU A 139 -7.28 5.00 14.66
CA LEU A 139 -7.25 4.09 13.54
C LEU A 139 -8.59 4.14 12.83
N ASP A 140 -8.56 4.22 11.51
CA ASP A 140 -9.71 4.28 10.62
C ASP A 140 -9.50 3.34 9.41
N LEU A 141 -10.45 3.29 8.46
CA LEU A 141 -10.37 2.48 7.24
C LEU A 141 -9.33 2.97 6.23
N ASP A 142 -8.75 4.15 6.44
CA ASP A 142 -7.79 4.78 5.53
C ASP A 142 -6.57 5.38 6.23
N SER A 143 -6.57 5.46 7.57
CA SER A 143 -5.59 6.25 8.30
C SER A 143 -5.27 5.67 9.68
N PHE A 144 -4.03 5.88 10.10
CA PHE A 144 -3.54 5.56 11.43
C PHE A 144 -2.72 6.73 11.93
N PHE A 145 -2.96 7.12 13.18
CA PHE A 145 -2.31 8.24 13.83
C PHE A 145 -1.97 7.89 15.27
N MET A 146 -0.76 8.24 15.69
CA MET A 146 -0.34 8.22 17.09
C MET A 146 -0.04 9.63 17.56
N LYS A 147 -0.49 9.98 18.77
CA LYS A 147 -0.26 11.30 19.36
C LYS A 147 1.23 11.65 19.36
N GLY A 148 1.56 12.81 18.77
CA GLY A 148 2.93 13.33 18.71
C GLY A 148 3.73 12.89 17.47
N ASN A 149 3.08 12.31 16.46
CA ASN A 149 3.67 11.92 15.17
C ASN A 149 5.01 11.19 15.35
N PRO A 150 5.04 10.06 16.07
CA PRO A 150 6.28 9.38 16.41
C PRO A 150 7.13 9.01 15.19
N GLU A 151 6.52 8.82 14.02
CA GLU A 151 7.18 8.57 12.74
C GLU A 151 8.05 9.73 12.23
N GLU A 152 7.88 10.95 12.74
CA GLU A 152 8.66 12.13 12.31
C GLU A 152 10.06 12.20 12.95
N ASN A 153 10.37 11.37 13.95
CA ASN A 153 11.69 11.36 14.59
C ASN A 153 12.11 9.99 15.12
N LEU A 154 13.43 9.78 15.25
CA LEU A 154 14.00 8.49 15.64
C LEU A 154 13.50 8.01 17.02
N GLN A 155 13.52 8.87 18.04
CA GLN A 155 13.13 8.47 19.40
C GLN A 155 11.64 8.09 19.47
N GLY A 156 10.81 8.82 18.73
CA GLY A 156 9.39 8.53 18.54
C GLY A 156 9.19 7.14 17.95
N ILE A 157 9.85 6.83 16.83
CA ILE A 157 9.82 5.50 16.19
C ILE A 157 10.23 4.40 17.18
N LEU A 158 11.36 4.55 17.87
CA LEU A 158 11.88 3.55 18.80
C LEU A 158 10.90 3.25 19.94
N THR A 159 10.26 4.29 20.46
CA THR A 159 9.30 4.20 21.57
C THR A 159 7.96 3.62 21.10
N ALA A 160 7.40 4.15 20.01
CA ALA A 160 6.07 3.77 19.51
C ALA A 160 6.00 2.31 19.04
N THR A 161 7.07 1.81 18.43
CA THR A 161 7.16 0.41 17.99
C THR A 161 7.24 -0.61 19.14
N GLN A 162 7.36 -0.16 20.39
CA GLN A 162 7.32 -0.98 21.61
C GLN A 162 6.09 -0.70 22.49
N ASP A 163 5.27 0.29 22.16
CA ASP A 163 4.16 0.72 23.02
C ASP A 163 2.96 -0.21 22.90
N ALA A 164 2.89 -1.25 23.73
CA ALA A 164 1.79 -2.23 23.77
C ALA A 164 0.40 -1.64 24.09
N MET A 165 0.35 -0.40 24.60
CA MET A 165 -0.90 0.28 24.91
C MET A 165 -1.40 1.07 23.69
N LYS A 166 -0.55 1.91 23.09
CA LYS A 166 -0.93 2.85 22.04
C LYS A 166 -0.77 2.30 20.63
N ASN A 167 0.09 1.30 20.43
CA ASN A 167 0.30 0.67 19.14
C ASN A 167 -0.56 -0.59 19.03
N PRO A 168 -1.66 -0.59 18.25
CA PRO A 168 -2.53 -1.76 18.12
C PRO A 168 -1.87 -2.92 17.37
N PHE A 169 -0.86 -2.64 16.56
CA PHE A 169 -0.26 -3.63 15.67
C PHE A 169 0.69 -4.58 16.40
N LEU A 170 1.28 -4.14 17.52
CA LEU A 170 2.21 -4.99 18.29
C LEU A 170 1.50 -6.28 18.72
N GLU A 171 0.43 -6.16 19.49
CA GLU A 171 -0.34 -7.31 19.97
C GLU A 171 -0.93 -8.13 18.82
N LEU A 172 -1.40 -7.46 17.75
CA LEU A 172 -1.94 -8.11 16.56
C LEU A 172 -0.91 -8.99 15.85
N TYR A 173 0.32 -8.50 15.65
CA TYR A 173 1.39 -9.32 15.07
C TYR A 173 1.75 -10.48 15.98
N GLU A 174 1.87 -10.18 17.27
CA GLU A 174 2.37 -11.11 18.26
C GLU A 174 1.45 -12.30 18.48
N ASN A 175 0.15 -12.07 18.49
CA ASN A 175 -0.86 -13.06 18.86
C ASN A 175 -1.61 -13.63 17.65
N ASP A 176 -1.75 -12.85 16.58
CA ASP A 176 -2.66 -13.19 15.48
C ASP A 176 -1.93 -13.37 14.14
N LEU A 177 -1.26 -12.35 13.60
CA LEU A 177 -0.76 -12.40 12.22
C LEU A 177 0.47 -13.30 12.04
N LEU A 178 1.43 -13.26 12.96
CA LEU A 178 2.65 -14.09 12.82
C LEU A 178 2.39 -15.58 13.11
N THR A 179 1.23 -15.96 13.62
CA THR A 179 0.90 -17.38 13.85
C THR A 179 0.38 -18.09 12.59
N LYS A 180 0.06 -17.33 11.54
CA LYS A 180 -0.51 -17.86 10.28
C LYS A 180 0.48 -18.59 9.38
N ALA A 181 1.78 -18.45 9.62
CA ALA A 181 2.82 -19.08 8.84
C ALA A 181 3.93 -19.60 9.75
N ASP A 182 4.58 -20.70 9.35
CA ASP A 182 5.82 -21.12 9.99
C ASP A 182 6.98 -20.25 9.47
N TRP A 183 7.44 -19.29 10.27
CA TRP A 183 8.50 -18.37 9.85
C TRP A 183 9.89 -19.01 9.80
N ASN A 184 10.07 -20.22 10.34
CA ASN A 184 11.34 -20.93 10.31
C ASN A 184 11.71 -21.45 8.92
N GLN A 185 10.73 -21.54 8.00
CA GLN A 185 10.99 -21.95 6.62
C GLN A 185 11.63 -20.84 5.77
N TYR A 186 11.51 -19.57 6.18
CA TYR A 186 12.05 -18.43 5.45
C TYR A 186 13.46 -18.11 5.92
N GLY A 187 14.28 -17.61 5.00
CA GLY A 187 15.58 -17.01 5.33
C GLY A 187 15.61 -15.49 5.13
N LEU A 188 14.63 -14.94 4.40
CA LEU A 188 14.50 -13.50 4.19
C LEU A 188 13.04 -13.06 4.29
N VAL A 189 12.81 -11.91 4.93
CA VAL A 189 11.53 -11.19 4.91
C VAL A 189 11.74 -9.79 4.35
N GLY A 190 11.02 -9.46 3.28
CA GLY A 190 10.95 -8.11 2.72
C GLY A 190 9.70 -7.38 3.19
N ILE A 191 9.84 -6.17 3.73
CA ILE A 191 8.69 -5.36 4.21
C ILE A 191 8.62 -4.07 3.37
N SER A 192 7.51 -3.86 2.67
CA SER A 192 7.31 -2.71 1.77
C SER A 192 6.57 -1.56 2.47
N ILE A 193 7.29 -0.49 2.83
CA ILE A 193 6.76 0.68 3.54
C ILE A 193 6.70 1.89 2.59
N ILE A 194 5.50 2.22 2.10
CA ILE A 194 5.30 3.23 1.03
C ILE A 194 4.67 4.54 1.50
N HIS A 195 4.13 4.56 2.72
CA HIS A 195 3.46 5.73 3.28
C HIS A 195 3.88 5.98 4.73
N ALA A 196 3.84 7.25 5.17
CA ALA A 196 4.23 7.63 6.53
C ALA A 196 3.41 6.89 7.60
N GLY A 197 2.12 6.71 7.37
CA GLY A 197 1.24 5.92 8.25
C GLY A 197 1.60 4.43 8.38
N GLN A 198 2.46 3.90 7.49
CA GLN A 198 2.97 2.54 7.59
C GLN A 198 4.30 2.44 8.36
N VAL A 199 4.95 3.55 8.70
CA VAL A 199 6.29 3.51 9.34
C VAL A 199 6.23 2.81 10.68
N ILE A 200 5.32 3.20 11.57
CA ILE A 200 5.18 2.55 12.88
C ILE A 200 4.76 1.08 12.76
N PRO A 201 3.63 0.72 12.13
CA PRO A 201 3.26 -0.69 11.97
C PRO A 201 4.30 -1.53 11.23
N GLY A 202 4.93 -1.03 10.17
CA GLY A 202 5.94 -1.75 9.41
C GLY A 202 7.24 -1.99 10.19
N LEU A 203 7.71 -0.98 10.93
CA LEU A 203 8.90 -1.14 11.79
C LEU A 203 8.61 -1.92 13.08
N THR A 204 7.36 -1.90 13.56
CA THR A 204 6.90 -2.81 14.64
C THR A 204 7.01 -4.25 14.17
N LEU A 205 6.50 -4.57 12.97
CA LEU A 205 6.61 -5.90 12.39
C LEU A 205 8.08 -6.33 12.26
N ALA A 206 8.94 -5.46 11.73
CA ALA A 206 10.37 -5.73 11.58
C ALA A 206 11.04 -6.08 12.92
N ARG A 207 10.78 -5.30 13.97
CA ARG A 207 11.30 -5.55 15.32
C ARG A 207 10.79 -6.87 15.91
N VAL A 208 9.50 -7.16 15.78
CA VAL A 208 8.91 -8.40 16.31
C VAL A 208 9.51 -9.62 15.59
N LEU A 209 9.61 -9.59 14.26
CA LEU A 209 10.24 -10.65 13.47
C LEU A 209 11.70 -10.85 13.87
N ARG A 210 12.48 -9.77 14.00
CA ARG A 210 13.90 -9.83 14.39
C ARG A 210 14.08 -10.48 15.76
N THR A 211 13.21 -10.13 16.70
CA THR A 211 13.26 -10.63 18.09
C THR A 211 12.90 -12.10 18.16
N ARG A 212 11.84 -12.51 17.44
CA ARG A 212 11.32 -13.89 17.49
C ARG A 212 12.07 -14.87 16.61
N TYR A 213 12.64 -14.38 15.50
CA TYR A 213 13.29 -15.20 14.47
C TYR A 213 14.65 -14.61 14.10
N PRO A 214 15.68 -14.76 14.96
CA PRO A 214 16.99 -14.14 14.75
C PRO A 214 17.74 -14.62 13.50
N HIS A 215 17.30 -15.72 12.87
CA HIS A 215 17.87 -16.24 11.64
C HIS A 215 17.41 -15.49 10.38
N LEU A 216 16.31 -14.74 10.45
CA LEU A 216 15.75 -14.04 9.30
C LEU A 216 16.61 -12.83 8.93
N HIS A 217 17.00 -12.74 7.65
CA HIS A 217 17.40 -11.46 7.08
C HIS A 217 16.14 -10.63 6.85
N ILE A 218 16.12 -9.39 7.35
CA ILE A 218 14.95 -8.50 7.24
C ILE A 218 15.37 -7.34 6.37
N VAL A 219 14.71 -7.17 5.23
CA VAL A 219 14.97 -6.08 4.30
C VAL A 219 13.75 -5.17 4.23
N ILE A 220 13.99 -3.87 4.31
CA ILE A 220 12.95 -2.86 4.12
C ILE A 220 13.03 -2.31 2.70
N GLY A 221 11.88 -2.05 2.10
CA GLY A 221 11.77 -1.31 0.84
C GLY A 221 10.61 -0.32 0.90
N GLY A 222 10.35 0.34 -0.22
CA GLY A 222 9.24 1.28 -0.37
C GLY A 222 9.67 2.74 -0.39
N SER A 223 8.78 3.58 -0.90
CA SER A 223 9.08 4.97 -1.28
C SER A 223 9.43 5.88 -0.09
N VAL A 224 9.00 5.55 1.13
CA VAL A 224 9.35 6.35 2.33
C VAL A 224 10.85 6.36 2.54
N PHE A 225 11.50 5.19 2.50
CA PHE A 225 12.95 5.09 2.71
C PHE A 225 13.74 5.63 1.53
N ALA A 226 13.22 5.52 0.31
CA ALA A 226 13.80 6.19 -0.84
C ALA A 226 13.78 7.71 -0.68
N ARG A 227 12.65 8.32 -0.30
CA ARG A 227 12.52 9.78 -0.12
C ARG A 227 13.37 10.34 1.03
N HIS A 228 13.68 9.52 2.03
CA HIS A 228 14.41 9.92 3.23
C HIS A 228 15.81 9.28 3.30
N GLN A 229 16.37 8.85 2.17
CA GLN A 229 17.65 8.14 2.13
C GLN A 229 18.80 8.93 2.76
N ASP A 230 18.78 10.27 2.66
CA ASP A 230 19.87 11.15 3.11
C ASP A 230 19.95 11.30 4.63
N ILE A 231 18.91 10.87 5.38
CA ILE A 231 18.88 10.98 6.85
C ILE A 231 19.13 9.64 7.56
N LEU A 232 19.60 8.63 6.82
CA LEU A 232 19.81 7.27 7.33
C LEU A 232 21.24 6.97 7.81
N GLU A 233 22.24 7.78 7.44
CA GLU A 233 23.67 7.50 7.68
C GLU A 233 24.01 7.32 9.17
N ASP A 234 23.41 8.11 10.05
CA ASP A 234 23.61 8.08 11.51
C ASP A 234 22.54 7.24 12.24
N LYS A 235 21.71 6.48 11.51
CA LYS A 235 20.57 5.74 12.07
C LYS A 235 20.85 4.26 12.29
N LYS A 236 22.09 3.93 12.69
CA LYS A 236 22.55 2.56 12.98
C LYS A 236 21.60 1.78 13.91
N ILE A 237 21.01 2.45 14.90
CA ILE A 237 20.10 1.82 15.86
C ILE A 237 18.88 1.15 15.21
N LEU A 238 18.38 1.69 14.08
CA LEU A 238 17.29 1.06 13.33
C LEU A 238 17.73 -0.29 12.75
N PHE A 239 18.98 -0.37 12.27
CA PHE A 239 19.53 -1.63 11.77
C PHE A 239 19.81 -2.64 12.89
N ASP A 240 20.26 -2.15 14.06
CA ASP A 240 20.53 -3.02 15.19
C ASP A 240 19.25 -3.64 15.77
N GLU A 241 18.13 -2.90 15.76
CA GLU A 241 16.90 -3.29 16.46
C GLU A 241 15.75 -3.75 15.57
N MET A 242 15.78 -3.47 14.25
CA MET A 242 14.60 -3.69 13.39
C MET A 242 14.92 -4.46 12.11
N PHE A 243 15.94 -4.10 11.35
CA PHE A 243 16.18 -4.69 10.02
C PHE A 243 17.66 -4.76 9.64
N HIS A 244 17.99 -5.58 8.66
CA HIS A 244 19.38 -5.82 8.24
C HIS A 244 19.82 -4.96 7.06
N SER A 245 18.88 -4.62 6.17
CA SER A 245 19.16 -3.82 5.00
C SER A 245 17.93 -3.04 4.50
N ILE A 246 18.18 -2.05 3.64
CA ILE A 246 17.16 -1.30 2.93
C ILE A 246 17.46 -1.39 1.43
N VAL A 247 16.46 -1.68 0.61
CA VAL A 247 16.54 -1.55 -0.85
C VAL A 247 15.86 -0.25 -1.26
N LEU A 248 16.60 0.64 -1.91
CA LEU A 248 16.08 1.90 -2.44
C LEU A 248 15.49 1.72 -3.84
N PHE A 249 14.52 2.57 -4.19
CA PHE A 249 13.89 2.65 -5.50
C PHE A 249 13.22 1.32 -5.91
N GLU A 250 13.40 0.88 -7.16
CA GLU A 250 12.87 -0.38 -7.70
C GLU A 250 13.60 -1.59 -7.12
N GLY A 251 12.84 -2.57 -6.64
CA GLY A 251 13.37 -3.67 -5.83
C GLY A 251 13.71 -4.94 -6.58
N GLU A 252 13.29 -5.10 -7.84
CA GLU A 252 13.40 -6.35 -8.60
C GLU A 252 14.84 -6.85 -8.67
N HIS A 253 15.71 -6.08 -9.33
CA HIS A 253 17.10 -6.47 -9.52
C HIS A 253 17.91 -6.46 -8.20
N PRO A 254 17.81 -5.43 -7.33
CA PRO A 254 18.48 -5.44 -6.03
C PRO A 254 18.12 -6.64 -5.15
N LEU A 255 16.84 -7.02 -5.05
CA LEU A 255 16.43 -8.16 -4.20
C LEU A 255 16.93 -9.49 -4.76
N ASP A 256 16.92 -9.68 -6.07
CA ASP A 256 17.54 -10.86 -6.69
C ASP A 256 19.04 -10.95 -6.35
N GLN A 257 19.78 -9.85 -6.47
CA GLN A 257 21.21 -9.82 -6.10
C GLN A 257 21.42 -10.06 -4.60
N LEU A 258 20.60 -9.47 -3.74
CA LEU A 258 20.65 -9.68 -2.30
C LEU A 258 20.45 -11.16 -1.95
N LEU A 259 19.41 -11.79 -2.51
CA LEU A 259 19.10 -13.21 -2.27
C LEU A 259 20.24 -14.13 -2.72
N ASN A 260 20.82 -13.87 -3.90
CA ASN A 260 21.94 -14.65 -4.40
C ASN A 260 23.19 -14.53 -3.51
N GLN A 261 23.47 -13.33 -2.98
CA GLN A 261 24.62 -13.11 -2.12
C GLN A 261 24.44 -13.70 -0.73
N LEU A 262 23.25 -13.56 -0.13
CA LEU A 262 22.92 -14.20 1.13
C LEU A 262 22.97 -15.73 1.02
N LYS A 263 22.44 -16.31 -0.07
CA LYS A 263 22.49 -17.77 -0.32
C LYS A 263 23.91 -18.29 -0.52
N SER A 264 24.80 -17.49 -1.10
CA SER A 264 26.19 -17.89 -1.38
C SER A 264 27.20 -17.47 -0.32
N GLY A 265 26.78 -16.73 0.72
CA GLY A 265 27.66 -16.20 1.75
C GLY A 265 28.66 -15.15 1.23
N LYS A 266 28.35 -14.47 0.13
CA LYS A 266 29.22 -13.44 -0.45
C LYS A 266 28.99 -12.07 0.20
N PRO A 267 30.00 -11.17 0.20
CA PRO A 267 29.86 -9.82 0.72
C PRO A 267 28.80 -9.00 -0.03
N LEU A 268 27.98 -8.22 0.68
CA LEU A 268 26.87 -7.44 0.14
C LEU A 268 27.26 -6.20 -0.66
N ASP A 269 28.55 -5.93 -0.88
CA ASP A 269 29.07 -4.68 -1.47
C ASP A 269 28.74 -4.51 -2.96
N THR A 270 28.30 -5.57 -3.62
CA THR A 270 27.89 -5.57 -5.03
C THR A 270 26.38 -5.57 -5.23
N VAL A 271 25.58 -5.59 -4.15
CA VAL A 271 24.11 -5.47 -4.26
C VAL A 271 23.76 -4.00 -4.55
N PRO A 272 23.19 -3.68 -5.72
CA PRO A 272 22.89 -2.28 -6.04
C PRO A 272 21.73 -1.74 -5.20
N ASN A 273 21.63 -0.41 -5.07
CA ASN A 273 20.58 0.28 -4.32
C ASN A 273 20.47 -0.13 -2.83
N LEU A 274 21.44 -0.87 -2.28
CA LEU A 274 21.38 -1.41 -0.93
C LEU A 274 21.99 -0.43 0.09
N ILE A 275 21.28 -0.21 1.20
CA ILE A 275 21.84 0.33 2.44
C ILE A 275 21.90 -0.81 3.47
N TYR A 276 23.03 -0.99 4.14
CA TYR A 276 23.24 -2.05 5.15
C TYR A 276 24.36 -1.67 6.11
N LEU A 277 24.54 -2.44 7.19
CA LEU A 277 25.68 -2.27 8.08
C LEU A 277 26.92 -3.01 7.55
N LYS A 278 28.01 -2.26 7.33
CA LYS A 278 29.34 -2.81 7.05
C LYS A 278 30.28 -2.37 8.14
N ASN A 279 30.88 -3.32 8.86
CA ASN A 279 31.80 -3.04 9.98
C ASN A 279 31.23 -2.09 11.06
N GLY A 280 29.91 -2.12 11.27
CA GLY A 280 29.23 -1.27 12.25
C GLY A 280 28.81 0.12 11.73
N GLU A 281 29.11 0.45 10.48
CA GLU A 281 28.71 1.72 9.85
C GLU A 281 27.63 1.50 8.80
N VAL A 282 26.67 2.44 8.72
CA VAL A 282 25.64 2.43 7.69
C VAL A 282 26.32 2.76 6.36
N THR A 283 26.33 1.79 5.46
CA THR A 283 26.96 1.87 4.14
C THR A 283 25.91 1.79 3.06
N ARG A 284 26.06 2.64 2.04
CA ARG A 284 25.23 2.65 0.85
C ARG A 284 26.04 2.21 -0.37
N ASN A 285 25.53 1.21 -1.10
CA ASN A 285 26.10 0.79 -2.36
C ASN A 285 25.66 1.69 -3.52
N SER A 286 26.35 1.56 -4.66
CA SER A 286 26.02 2.28 -5.90
C SER A 286 24.61 1.98 -6.39
N SER A 287 23.98 2.97 -7.01
CA SER A 287 22.69 2.78 -7.65
C SER A 287 22.78 1.87 -8.89
N ALA A 288 21.76 1.07 -9.15
CA ALA A 288 21.61 0.36 -10.43
C ALA A 288 20.73 1.15 -11.40
N LYS A 289 20.98 0.95 -12.69
CA LYS A 289 20.04 1.33 -13.74
C LYS A 289 18.76 0.53 -13.57
N ALA A 290 17.61 1.20 -13.67
CA ALA A 290 16.32 0.53 -13.70
C ALA A 290 16.26 -0.48 -14.85
N LEU A 291 15.59 -1.60 -14.62
CA LEU A 291 15.34 -2.62 -15.64
C LEU A 291 14.58 -2.00 -16.82
N SER A 292 14.65 -2.57 -18.02
CA SER A 292 13.69 -2.22 -19.07
C SER A 292 12.37 -2.96 -18.84
N TYR A 293 11.26 -2.46 -19.42
CA TYR A 293 9.92 -3.00 -19.11
C TYR A 293 9.75 -4.45 -19.58
N ASP A 294 10.38 -4.81 -20.70
CA ASP A 294 10.48 -6.17 -21.24
C ASP A 294 11.16 -7.17 -20.30
N GLN A 295 11.92 -6.69 -19.31
CA GLN A 295 12.54 -7.53 -18.28
C GLN A 295 11.65 -7.74 -17.04
N LEU A 296 10.55 -7.00 -16.94
CA LEU A 296 9.57 -7.16 -15.86
C LEU A 296 8.60 -8.29 -16.20
N ALA A 297 8.14 -9.00 -15.19
CA ALA A 297 7.14 -10.05 -15.32
C ALA A 297 5.73 -9.52 -15.02
N SER A 298 4.72 -10.15 -15.63
CA SER A 298 3.32 -9.87 -15.30
C SER A 298 3.08 -10.12 -13.78
N PRO A 299 2.40 -9.21 -13.05
CA PRO A 299 2.24 -9.34 -11.61
C PRO A 299 1.59 -10.66 -11.18
N ASN A 300 2.13 -11.27 -10.12
CA ASN A 300 1.58 -12.51 -9.55
C ASN A 300 0.83 -12.21 -8.26
N PHE A 301 -0.49 -12.37 -8.22
CA PHE A 301 -1.35 -12.15 -7.04
C PHE A 301 -1.66 -13.44 -6.26
N ASP A 302 -1.01 -14.56 -6.59
CA ASP A 302 -1.12 -15.80 -5.82
C ASP A 302 -0.76 -15.56 -4.34
N ASP A 303 -1.28 -16.36 -3.41
CA ASP A 303 -1.17 -16.22 -1.95
C ASP A 303 -1.94 -15.05 -1.32
N LEU A 304 -2.30 -14.01 -2.10
CA LEU A 304 -3.04 -12.87 -1.55
C LEU A 304 -4.51 -13.24 -1.30
N PRO A 305 -5.08 -12.83 -0.15
CA PRO A 305 -6.46 -13.15 0.21
C PRO A 305 -7.44 -12.20 -0.50
N LEU A 306 -7.56 -12.34 -1.83
CA LEU A 306 -8.34 -11.42 -2.68
C LEU A 306 -9.81 -11.27 -2.26
N ASN A 307 -10.37 -12.26 -1.57
CA ASN A 307 -11.74 -12.25 -1.04
C ASN A 307 -11.89 -11.48 0.30
N LYS A 308 -10.78 -11.07 0.94
CA LYS A 308 -10.81 -10.31 2.20
C LYS A 308 -10.88 -8.80 2.00
N TYR A 309 -10.51 -8.29 0.82
CA TYR A 309 -10.63 -6.87 0.52
C TYR A 309 -12.09 -6.41 0.62
N LEU A 310 -12.31 -5.20 1.09
CA LEU A 310 -13.63 -4.60 1.30
C LEU A 310 -14.16 -4.02 -0.01
N MET A 311 -14.29 -4.89 -1.00
CA MET A 311 -14.85 -4.63 -2.32
C MET A 311 -15.67 -5.84 -2.78
N PRO A 312 -16.74 -5.63 -3.57
CA PRO A 312 -17.62 -6.71 -4.04
C PRO A 312 -16.97 -7.64 -5.07
N TYR A 313 -15.80 -7.28 -5.56
CA TYR A 313 -15.01 -8.03 -6.52
C TYR A 313 -13.52 -7.79 -6.27
N PRO A 314 -12.64 -8.73 -6.65
CA PRO A 314 -11.20 -8.49 -6.65
C PRO A 314 -10.86 -7.35 -7.60
N VAL A 315 -10.24 -6.28 -7.11
CA VAL A 315 -9.70 -5.20 -7.95
C VAL A 315 -8.20 -5.37 -8.01
N LEU A 316 -7.64 -5.55 -9.21
CA LEU A 316 -6.20 -5.78 -9.36
C LEU A 316 -5.49 -4.50 -9.79
N PRO A 317 -4.51 -4.00 -9.03
CA PRO A 317 -3.67 -2.94 -9.52
C PRO A 317 -2.84 -3.44 -10.72
N TYR A 318 -2.64 -2.58 -11.70
CA TYR A 318 -1.75 -2.83 -12.83
C TYR A 318 -0.93 -1.58 -13.07
N MET A 319 0.22 -1.72 -13.73
CA MET A 319 1.03 -0.59 -14.13
C MET A 319 1.43 -0.83 -15.57
N ALA A 320 1.14 0.12 -16.45
CA ALA A 320 1.53 0.07 -17.87
C ALA A 320 2.84 0.84 -18.14
N SER A 321 3.25 1.69 -17.20
CA SER A 321 4.44 2.51 -17.27
C SER A 321 5.00 2.85 -15.88
N ARG A 322 6.32 2.98 -15.80
CA ARG A 322 7.07 3.42 -14.61
C ARG A 322 7.63 4.82 -14.84
N GLY A 323 7.57 5.64 -13.80
CA GLY A 323 7.85 7.08 -13.90
C GLY A 323 6.74 7.85 -14.59
N CYS A 324 6.98 9.13 -14.87
CA CYS A 324 6.04 10.02 -15.54
C CYS A 324 6.69 10.62 -16.79
N TYR A 325 6.00 10.58 -17.94
CA TYR A 325 6.51 11.14 -19.19
C TYR A 325 6.65 12.67 -19.14
N TRP A 326 5.88 13.35 -18.29
CA TRP A 326 5.97 14.80 -18.11
C TRP A 326 7.17 15.17 -17.24
N GLY A 327 7.27 14.57 -16.05
CA GLY A 327 8.46 14.61 -15.17
C GLY A 327 8.86 15.99 -14.61
N LYS A 328 8.20 17.09 -14.99
CA LYS A 328 8.64 18.48 -14.71
C LYS A 328 7.90 19.18 -13.56
N CYS A 329 6.79 18.61 -13.07
CA CYS A 329 6.01 19.24 -12.00
C CYS A 329 6.88 19.53 -10.76
N THR A 330 7.00 20.81 -10.37
CA THR A 330 7.99 21.23 -9.34
C THR A 330 7.67 20.72 -7.93
N PHE A 331 6.43 20.28 -7.68
CA PHE A 331 5.99 19.71 -6.41
C PHE A 331 6.10 18.18 -6.35
N CYS A 332 6.34 17.50 -7.49
CA CYS A 332 6.18 16.06 -7.59
C CYS A 332 7.46 15.32 -7.16
N THR A 333 7.31 14.40 -6.21
CA THR A 333 8.42 13.54 -5.75
C THR A 333 8.46 12.17 -6.46
N HIS A 334 7.50 11.86 -7.33
CA HIS A 334 7.42 10.55 -7.98
C HIS A 334 8.52 10.35 -9.03
N SER A 335 8.90 11.41 -9.77
CA SER A 335 10.04 11.34 -10.71
C SER A 335 11.32 10.86 -10.01
N PHE A 336 11.55 11.27 -8.76
CA PHE A 336 12.72 10.85 -7.98
C PHE A 336 12.72 9.34 -7.66
N ILE A 337 11.56 8.73 -7.41
CA ILE A 337 11.46 7.30 -7.07
C ILE A 337 11.86 6.41 -8.26
N TYR A 338 11.60 6.87 -9.48
CA TYR A 338 11.91 6.14 -10.71
C TYR A 338 13.17 6.67 -11.42
N ASP A 339 14.04 7.36 -10.69
CA ASP A 339 15.29 7.98 -11.21
C ASP A 339 15.05 8.85 -12.47
N SER A 340 13.91 9.54 -12.51
CA SER A 340 13.42 10.38 -13.61
C SER A 340 13.31 9.68 -14.97
N HIS A 341 13.29 8.35 -15.00
CA HIS A 341 13.20 7.56 -16.21
C HIS A 341 11.76 7.11 -16.47
N TYR A 342 11.13 7.67 -17.50
CA TYR A 342 9.88 7.15 -18.02
C TYR A 342 10.14 5.91 -18.88
N ARG A 343 9.52 4.80 -18.51
CA ARG A 343 9.55 3.53 -19.26
C ARG A 343 8.13 3.02 -19.36
N LYS A 344 7.70 2.62 -20.54
CA LYS A 344 6.37 2.08 -20.77
C LYS A 344 6.45 0.71 -21.41
N GLU A 345 5.42 -0.09 -21.15
CA GLU A 345 5.20 -1.36 -21.83
C GLU A 345 4.66 -1.14 -23.24
N ASN A 346 4.82 -2.16 -24.07
CA ASN A 346 4.11 -2.33 -25.31
C ASN A 346 2.60 -2.49 -25.04
N GLU A 347 1.77 -1.69 -25.71
CA GLU A 347 0.33 -1.64 -25.45
C GLU A 347 -0.41 -2.95 -25.80
N GLU A 348 0.10 -3.77 -26.74
CA GLU A 348 -0.43 -5.11 -27.02
C GLU A 348 -0.17 -6.09 -25.88
N ARG A 349 1.05 -6.07 -25.30
CA ARG A 349 1.39 -6.87 -24.11
C ARG A 349 0.54 -6.48 -22.91
N VAL A 350 0.23 -5.19 -22.74
CA VAL A 350 -0.69 -4.75 -21.67
C VAL A 350 -2.06 -5.42 -21.81
N ALA A 351 -2.63 -5.45 -23.01
CA ALA A 351 -3.92 -6.11 -23.24
C ALA A 351 -3.85 -7.63 -22.97
N GLU A 352 -2.78 -8.30 -23.41
CA GLU A 352 -2.56 -9.73 -23.16
C GLU A 352 -2.44 -10.04 -21.65
N GLU A 353 -1.71 -9.21 -20.91
CA GLU A 353 -1.55 -9.38 -19.46
C GLU A 353 -2.86 -9.13 -18.72
N LEU A 354 -3.64 -8.10 -19.09
CA LEU A 354 -4.95 -7.82 -18.47
C LEU A 354 -5.94 -8.97 -18.71
N ASP A 355 -5.97 -9.53 -19.93
CA ASP A 355 -6.79 -10.70 -20.24
C ASP A 355 -6.38 -11.94 -19.42
N TYR A 356 -5.07 -12.19 -19.34
CA TYR A 356 -4.53 -13.28 -18.53
C TYR A 356 -4.87 -13.12 -17.04
N LEU A 357 -4.62 -11.93 -16.47
CA LEU A 357 -4.90 -11.64 -15.07
C LEU A 357 -6.40 -11.74 -14.77
N GLY A 358 -7.24 -11.20 -15.66
CA GLY A 358 -8.68 -11.24 -15.50
C GLY A 358 -9.23 -12.68 -15.50
N LYS A 359 -8.73 -13.53 -16.41
CA LYS A 359 -9.07 -14.96 -16.44
C LYS A 359 -8.54 -15.72 -15.23
N LYS A 360 -7.27 -15.50 -14.84
CA LYS A 360 -6.62 -16.21 -13.73
C LYS A 360 -7.31 -15.92 -12.39
N TYR A 361 -7.55 -14.65 -12.08
CA TYR A 361 -8.11 -14.21 -10.80
C TYR A 361 -9.61 -13.94 -10.84
N LYS A 362 -10.27 -14.28 -11.96
CA LYS A 362 -11.72 -14.18 -12.15
C LYS A 362 -12.27 -12.79 -11.86
N THR A 363 -11.63 -11.78 -12.43
CA THR A 363 -12.06 -10.39 -12.32
C THR A 363 -11.95 -9.69 -13.65
N LYS A 364 -12.67 -8.59 -13.78
CA LYS A 364 -12.52 -7.61 -14.86
C LYS A 364 -12.16 -6.23 -14.32
N TYR A 365 -11.95 -6.08 -13.01
CA TYR A 365 -11.74 -4.78 -12.38
C TYR A 365 -10.26 -4.52 -12.12
N PHE A 366 -9.76 -3.41 -12.66
CA PHE A 366 -8.35 -3.04 -12.58
C PHE A 366 -8.15 -1.59 -12.12
N THR A 367 -7.01 -1.33 -11.49
CA THR A 367 -6.58 0.02 -11.11
C THR A 367 -5.22 0.31 -11.69
N PHE A 368 -5.12 1.21 -12.66
CA PHE A 368 -3.82 1.62 -13.18
C PHE A 368 -3.11 2.51 -12.15
N SER A 369 -1.98 2.02 -11.65
CA SER A 369 -1.14 2.66 -10.63
C SER A 369 -0.03 3.53 -11.24
N ASP A 370 -0.09 3.74 -12.56
CA ASP A 370 0.78 4.65 -13.30
C ASP A 370 0.69 6.08 -12.75
N GLU A 371 1.82 6.79 -12.75
CA GLU A 371 1.86 8.21 -12.35
C GLU A 371 1.05 9.11 -13.32
N ALA A 372 1.15 8.81 -14.61
CA ALA A 372 0.30 9.36 -15.66
C ALA A 372 0.51 8.55 -16.94
N ILE A 373 -0.58 8.14 -17.58
CA ILE A 373 -0.56 7.54 -18.92
C ILE A 373 -0.86 8.65 -19.93
N SER A 374 -0.08 8.75 -21.00
CA SER A 374 -0.31 9.76 -22.03
C SER A 374 -1.58 9.44 -22.83
N PRO A 375 -2.31 10.44 -23.36
CA PRO A 375 -3.50 10.19 -24.19
C PRO A 375 -3.21 9.25 -25.37
N ASN A 376 -2.06 9.43 -26.03
CA ASN A 376 -1.63 8.56 -27.13
C ASN A 376 -1.39 7.10 -26.68
N ALA A 377 -0.92 6.88 -25.46
CA ALA A 377 -0.79 5.52 -24.91
C ALA A 377 -2.16 4.93 -24.55
N PHE A 378 -3.08 5.73 -23.99
CA PHE A 378 -4.46 5.30 -23.78
C PHE A 378 -5.16 4.90 -25.07
N ASP A 379 -5.00 5.66 -26.17
CA ASP A 379 -5.60 5.33 -27.46
C ASP A 379 -5.08 3.99 -28.02
N ARG A 380 -3.75 3.81 -28.05
CA ARG A 380 -3.14 2.54 -28.50
C ARG A 380 -3.56 1.36 -27.65
N MET A 381 -3.54 1.53 -26.33
CA MET A 381 -3.97 0.51 -25.38
C MET A 381 -5.46 0.19 -25.55
N SER A 382 -6.32 1.19 -25.71
CA SER A 382 -7.76 1.00 -25.93
C SER A 382 -8.01 0.19 -27.21
N LYS A 383 -7.28 0.49 -28.29
CA LYS A 383 -7.34 -0.28 -29.55
C LYS A 383 -6.88 -1.73 -29.36
N ALA A 384 -5.78 -1.95 -28.64
CA ALA A 384 -5.29 -3.29 -28.34
C ALA A 384 -6.33 -4.11 -27.55
N ILE A 385 -6.85 -3.56 -26.46
CA ILE A 385 -7.90 -4.15 -25.61
C ILE A 385 -9.14 -4.54 -26.43
N LEU A 386 -9.65 -3.60 -27.24
CA LEU A 386 -10.82 -3.83 -28.08
C LEU A 386 -10.56 -4.90 -29.15
N SER A 387 -9.39 -4.87 -29.80
CA SER A 387 -9.03 -5.82 -30.86
C SER A 387 -8.87 -7.25 -30.35
N GLN A 388 -8.40 -7.41 -29.10
CA GLN A 388 -8.21 -8.70 -28.45
C GLN A 388 -9.47 -9.18 -27.71
N GLY A 389 -10.52 -8.34 -27.63
CA GLY A 389 -11.76 -8.68 -26.95
C GLY A 389 -11.63 -8.80 -25.43
N VAL A 390 -10.69 -8.05 -24.83
CA VAL A 390 -10.44 -8.09 -23.38
C VAL A 390 -11.58 -7.39 -22.64
N GLU A 391 -12.28 -8.11 -21.77
CA GLU A 391 -13.31 -7.52 -20.93
C GLU A 391 -12.68 -6.97 -19.64
N MET A 392 -12.59 -5.65 -19.55
CA MET A 392 -12.09 -4.97 -18.35
C MET A 392 -12.92 -3.74 -17.97
N ARG A 393 -12.78 -3.30 -16.74
CA ARG A 393 -13.29 -2.07 -16.13
C ARG A 393 -12.16 -1.48 -15.29
N ALA A 394 -11.72 -0.29 -15.64
CA ALA A 394 -10.54 0.28 -15.04
C ALA A 394 -10.68 1.76 -14.70
N LEU A 395 -9.92 2.17 -13.68
CA LEU A 395 -9.55 3.56 -13.49
C LEU A 395 -8.12 3.80 -13.99
N GLY A 396 -7.86 5.00 -14.50
CA GLY A 396 -6.53 5.42 -14.95
C GLY A 396 -6.24 6.89 -14.66
N MET A 397 -4.97 7.26 -14.67
CA MET A 397 -4.51 8.62 -14.40
C MET A 397 -3.99 9.28 -15.68
N LEU A 398 -4.41 10.52 -15.93
CA LEU A 398 -3.85 11.35 -17.00
C LEU A 398 -3.56 12.78 -16.57
N LYS A 399 -2.79 13.44 -17.42
CA LYS A 399 -2.50 14.87 -17.38
C LYS A 399 -3.20 15.54 -18.55
N PHE A 400 -3.61 16.80 -18.36
CA PHE A 400 -4.09 17.68 -19.41
C PHE A 400 -2.99 18.03 -20.43
N GLU A 401 -3.22 17.79 -21.73
CA GLU A 401 -2.27 18.06 -22.80
C GLU A 401 -2.66 19.26 -23.66
N SER A 402 -1.67 20.13 -23.92
CA SER A 402 -1.87 21.40 -24.65
C SER A 402 -1.96 21.22 -26.17
N ASP A 403 -1.56 20.06 -26.70
CA ASP A 403 -1.53 19.75 -28.13
C ASP A 403 -2.88 19.26 -28.69
N SER A 404 -3.95 19.34 -27.89
CA SER A 404 -5.33 19.00 -28.29
C SER A 404 -5.54 17.55 -28.71
N VAL A 405 -4.71 16.62 -28.21
CA VAL A 405 -4.85 15.19 -28.47
C VAL A 405 -6.02 14.55 -27.74
N GLU A 406 -6.52 15.14 -26.64
CA GLU A 406 -7.68 14.61 -25.92
C GLU A 406 -8.99 15.03 -26.57
N THR A 407 -9.39 14.31 -27.61
CA THR A 407 -10.65 14.50 -28.35
C THR A 407 -11.79 13.70 -27.72
N VAL A 408 -13.04 14.02 -28.08
CA VAL A 408 -14.22 13.21 -27.70
C VAL A 408 -14.06 11.76 -28.18
N GLU A 409 -13.59 11.56 -29.42
CA GLU A 409 -13.35 10.22 -29.99
C GLU A 409 -12.33 9.41 -29.17
N LEU A 410 -11.26 10.04 -28.68
CA LEU A 410 -10.29 9.40 -27.81
C LEU A 410 -10.96 8.89 -26.52
N PHE A 411 -11.74 9.75 -25.85
CA PHE A 411 -12.44 9.37 -24.62
C PHE A 411 -13.53 8.30 -24.88
N GLU A 412 -14.24 8.35 -26.01
CA GLU A 412 -15.16 7.29 -26.39
C GLU A 412 -14.45 5.95 -26.58
N ASN A 413 -13.27 5.94 -27.21
CA ASN A 413 -12.47 4.73 -27.38
C ASN A 413 -12.00 4.18 -26.04
N MET A 414 -11.57 5.06 -25.12
CA MET A 414 -11.19 4.67 -23.76
C MET A 414 -12.38 4.07 -23.00
N TYR A 415 -13.56 4.69 -23.09
CA TYR A 415 -14.78 4.18 -22.47
C TYR A 415 -15.19 2.82 -23.03
N LYS A 416 -15.18 2.67 -24.36
CA LYS A 416 -15.47 1.39 -25.05
C LYS A 416 -14.49 0.29 -24.63
N ALA A 417 -13.21 0.63 -24.43
CA ALA A 417 -12.19 -0.30 -23.93
C ALA A 417 -12.34 -0.64 -22.44
N GLY A 418 -13.18 0.10 -21.70
CA GLY A 418 -13.50 -0.19 -20.29
C GLY A 418 -12.86 0.75 -19.28
N PHE A 419 -12.23 1.85 -19.69
CA PHE A 419 -11.83 2.89 -18.73
C PHE A 419 -13.06 3.68 -18.27
N LEU A 420 -13.53 3.38 -17.05
CA LEU A 420 -14.75 3.97 -16.47
C LEU A 420 -14.50 5.24 -15.68
N MET A 421 -13.27 5.43 -15.20
CA MET A 421 -12.91 6.56 -14.35
C MET A 421 -11.53 7.05 -14.73
N LEU A 422 -11.41 8.35 -14.93
CA LEU A 422 -10.15 9.01 -15.22
C LEU A 422 -9.86 10.05 -14.14
N PHE A 423 -8.69 9.92 -13.52
CA PHE A 423 -8.18 10.93 -12.60
C PHE A 423 -7.30 11.90 -13.37
N PHE A 424 -7.70 13.17 -13.34
CA PHE A 424 -6.95 14.26 -13.91
C PHE A 424 -6.21 15.03 -12.81
N GLY A 425 -4.90 15.16 -12.94
CA GLY A 425 -4.14 16.06 -12.06
C GLY A 425 -4.40 17.52 -12.45
N LEU A 426 -5.46 18.14 -11.93
CA LEU A 426 -5.81 19.55 -12.17
C LEU A 426 -4.87 20.51 -11.43
N GLU A 427 -4.67 20.30 -10.13
CA GLU A 427 -3.90 21.13 -9.19
C GLU A 427 -4.36 22.58 -9.03
N SER A 428 -4.58 23.33 -10.12
CA SER A 428 -4.97 24.74 -10.07
C SER A 428 -5.60 25.23 -11.37
N ALA A 429 -6.75 25.90 -11.29
CA ALA A 429 -7.36 26.58 -12.44
C ALA A 429 -6.82 28.02 -12.64
N ASN A 430 -5.54 28.27 -12.32
CA ASN A 430 -4.90 29.58 -12.44
C ASN A 430 -3.59 29.48 -13.22
N ASP A 431 -3.55 30.06 -14.42
CA ASP A 431 -2.42 29.95 -15.35
C ASP A 431 -1.07 30.37 -14.74
N ARG A 432 -1.08 31.36 -13.85
CA ARG A 432 0.15 31.77 -13.14
C ARG A 432 0.64 30.66 -12.22
N ILE A 433 -0.26 29.99 -11.51
CA ILE A 433 0.11 28.86 -10.63
C ILE A 433 0.54 27.66 -11.47
N LEU A 434 -0.20 27.32 -12.54
CA LEU A 434 0.15 26.25 -13.47
C LEU A 434 1.54 26.43 -14.07
N SER A 435 1.92 27.68 -14.40
CA SER A 435 3.26 28.02 -14.84
C SER A 435 4.32 27.83 -13.75
N ILE A 436 4.06 28.27 -12.51
CA ILE A 436 4.98 28.11 -11.38
C ILE A 436 5.23 26.64 -11.06
N ILE A 437 4.19 25.81 -11.12
CA ILE A 437 4.31 24.38 -10.83
C ILE A 437 4.77 23.56 -12.03
N GLU A 438 5.08 24.22 -13.16
CA GLU A 438 5.43 23.60 -14.43
C GLU A 438 4.46 22.48 -14.84
N LYS A 439 3.15 22.74 -14.74
CA LYS A 439 2.15 21.71 -15.05
C LYS A 439 2.10 21.37 -16.54
N GLY A 440 2.47 22.31 -17.42
CA GLY A 440 2.49 22.08 -18.87
C GLY A 440 1.12 22.14 -19.55
N CYS A 441 0.16 22.82 -18.92
CA CYS A 441 -1.17 23.14 -19.45
C CYS A 441 -1.61 24.53 -18.93
N ASP A 442 -2.74 25.03 -19.45
CA ASP A 442 -3.42 26.23 -18.99
C ASP A 442 -4.90 25.94 -18.70
N GLN A 443 -5.61 26.89 -18.10
CA GLN A 443 -7.02 26.76 -17.75
C GLN A 443 -7.90 26.47 -18.99
N ALA A 444 -7.56 27.04 -20.14
CA ALA A 444 -8.30 26.81 -21.38
C ALA A 444 -8.20 25.36 -21.84
N THR A 445 -7.00 24.77 -21.73
CA THR A 445 -6.74 23.35 -21.98
C THR A 445 -7.53 22.48 -21.02
N GLU A 446 -7.44 22.73 -19.71
CA GLU A 446 -8.18 21.97 -18.69
C GLU A 446 -9.67 21.94 -18.97
N LYS A 447 -10.26 23.12 -19.23
CA LYS A 447 -11.68 23.24 -19.55
C LYS A 447 -12.06 22.43 -20.79
N ARG A 448 -11.31 22.58 -21.90
CA ARG A 448 -11.56 21.86 -23.16
C ARG A 448 -11.55 20.35 -22.95
N VAL A 449 -10.54 19.85 -22.23
CA VAL A 449 -10.39 18.41 -21.99
C VAL A 449 -11.51 17.87 -21.12
N LEU A 450 -11.88 18.60 -20.06
CA LEU A 450 -13.01 18.22 -19.20
C LEU A 450 -14.33 18.19 -19.98
N GLU A 451 -14.60 19.21 -20.80
CA GLU A 451 -15.77 19.25 -21.69
C GLU A 451 -15.78 18.04 -22.63
N ASN A 452 -14.66 17.77 -23.32
CA ASN A 452 -14.54 16.62 -24.22
C ASN A 452 -14.77 15.29 -23.50
N SER A 453 -14.20 15.12 -22.31
CA SER A 453 -14.35 13.89 -21.51
C SER A 453 -15.77 13.66 -21.00
N SER A 454 -16.55 14.75 -20.81
CA SER A 454 -17.94 14.66 -20.35
C SER A 454 -18.95 14.33 -21.46
N LEU A 455 -18.54 14.47 -22.73
CA LEU A 455 -19.37 14.22 -23.91
C LEU A 455 -19.29 12.77 -24.41
N ALA A 456 -18.21 12.08 -24.05
CA ALA A 456 -18.00 10.64 -24.29
C ALA A 456 -18.71 9.81 -23.23
#